data_AF-A0A534HXC4-F1
#
_entry.id   AF-A0A534HXC4-F1
#
_cell.length_a   1.000
_cell.length_b   1.000
_cell.length_c   1.000
_cell.angle_alpha   90.00
_cell.angle_beta   90.00
_cell.angle_gamma   90.00
#
_symmetry.space_group_name_H-M   'P 1'
#
loop_
_entity.id
_entity.type
_entity.pdbx_description
1 polymer ?
#
loop_
_entity_poly.entity_id
_entity_poly.type
_entity_poly.pdbx_seq_one_letter_code
_entity_poly.pdbx_strand_id
1 'polypeptide(L)'
;MKWPRRFDFVALTVGACIPDLFEPYFNLVYNDAIYNFQRDLTHSLFGALTLDFVVALVGTVLLVRPLLRWMNRRWPSGLWSRFANQDFLARRSWPVTLASVWLGTLSHVLIDVPFHATFRLFAPFAPDSLIFYWRLQPLADVASTVLFGPLFGYLLYTYWWRPSRQVREAGASRARAN
;
A
#
# COMPACT_ATOMS: atom_id res chain seq x y z
N MET A 1 4.49 5.27 -21.75
CA MET A 1 5.27 5.24 -20.50
C MET A 1 5.48 3.79 -20.09
N LYS A 2 6.71 3.38 -19.76
CA LYS A 2 7.01 2.00 -19.32
C LYS A 2 6.54 1.86 -17.87
N TRP A 3 5.69 0.88 -17.57
CA TRP A 3 5.29 0.52 -16.20
C TRP A 3 6.53 0.40 -15.29
N PRO A 4 6.47 0.75 -14.00
CA PRO A 4 7.60 0.55 -13.10
C PRO A 4 7.90 -0.95 -12.97
N ARG A 5 8.77 -1.46 -13.86
CA ARG A 5 9.41 -2.77 -13.76
C ARG A 5 10.35 -2.86 -12.55
N ARG A 6 10.58 -1.73 -11.89
CA ARG A 6 11.52 -1.55 -10.78
C ARG A 6 10.95 -1.97 -9.44
N PHE A 7 9.62 -2.13 -9.33
CA PHE A 7 8.97 -2.47 -8.06
C PHE A 7 8.13 -3.75 -8.18
N ASP A 8 8.04 -4.43 -7.05
CA ASP A 8 7.10 -5.51 -6.81
C ASP A 8 5.82 -4.93 -6.22
N PHE A 9 4.78 -4.81 -7.05
CA PHE A 9 3.53 -4.18 -6.66
C PHE A 9 2.87 -4.88 -5.46
N VAL A 10 2.88 -6.22 -5.42
CA VAL A 10 2.28 -6.94 -4.29
C VAL A 10 3.03 -6.67 -3.00
N ALA A 11 4.37 -6.72 -3.04
CA ALA A 11 5.19 -6.45 -1.86
C ALA A 11 5.05 -5.02 -1.37
N LEU A 12 4.98 -4.05 -2.29
CA LEU A 12 4.78 -2.65 -1.97
C LEU A 12 3.43 -2.41 -1.30
N THR A 13 2.35 -2.96 -1.88
CA THR A 13 1.00 -2.83 -1.33
C THR A 13 0.88 -3.52 0.03
N VAL A 14 1.37 -4.76 0.16
CA VAL A 14 1.31 -5.47 1.45
C VAL A 14 2.11 -4.72 2.50
N GLY A 15 3.33 -4.27 2.17
CA GLY A 15 4.14 -3.46 3.09
C GLY A 15 3.42 -2.21 3.57
N ALA A 16 2.74 -1.50 2.67
CA ALA A 16 1.98 -0.30 3.01
C ALA A 16 0.69 -0.58 3.82
N CYS A 17 0.21 -1.82 3.88
CA CYS A 17 -0.99 -2.18 4.64
C CYS A 17 -0.70 -2.79 6.02
N ILE A 18 0.52 -3.28 6.27
CA ILE A 18 0.83 -3.95 7.54
C ILE A 18 0.66 -3.04 8.77
N PRO A 19 1.08 -1.76 8.76
CA PRO A 19 0.93 -0.91 9.94
C PRO A 19 -0.52 -0.83 10.46
N ASP A 20 -1.49 -0.77 9.54
CA ASP A 20 -2.93 -0.73 9.83
C ASP A 20 -3.58 -2.09 10.05
N LEU A 21 -2.94 -3.20 9.64
CA LEU A 21 -3.59 -4.51 9.57
C LEU A 21 -4.22 -4.93 10.90
N PHE A 22 -3.61 -4.53 12.01
CA PHE A 22 -4.04 -4.87 13.36
C PHE A 22 -4.85 -3.77 14.03
N GLU A 23 -4.90 -2.58 13.45
CA GLU A 23 -5.56 -1.42 14.07
C GLU A 23 -7.06 -1.67 14.34
N PRO A 24 -7.85 -2.25 13.41
CA PRO A 24 -9.27 -2.55 13.70
C PRO A 24 -9.44 -3.55 14.85
N TYR A 25 -8.57 -4.55 14.93
CA TYR A 25 -8.62 -5.53 16.01
C TYR A 25 -8.30 -4.88 17.36
N PHE A 26 -7.24 -4.05 17.40
CA PHE A 26 -6.86 -3.38 18.64
C PHE A 26 -7.90 -2.32 19.05
N ASN A 27 -8.44 -1.55 18.11
CA ASN A 27 -9.50 -0.56 18.36
C ASN A 27 -10.79 -1.21 18.94
N LEU A 28 -11.08 -2.46 18.59
CA LEU A 28 -12.27 -3.17 19.07
C LEU A 28 -12.05 -3.93 20.39
N VAL A 29 -10.81 -4.36 20.67
CA VAL A 29 -10.51 -5.28 21.79
C VAL A 29 -9.79 -4.59 22.94
N TYR A 30 -9.01 -3.54 22.69
CA TYR A 30 -8.16 -2.89 23.67
C TYR A 30 -8.38 -1.37 23.68
N ASN A 31 -8.82 -0.83 24.81
CA ASN A 31 -8.89 0.63 25.05
C ASN A 31 -7.77 1.12 25.99
N ASP A 32 -6.76 0.29 26.26
CA ASP A 32 -5.74 0.53 27.28
C ASP A 32 -4.36 0.85 26.70
N ALA A 33 -3.40 1.18 27.57
CA ALA A 33 -2.01 1.53 27.23
C ALA A 33 -1.29 0.54 26.30
N ILE A 34 -1.72 -0.73 26.27
CA ILE A 34 -1.20 -1.76 25.36
C ILE A 34 -1.49 -1.41 23.89
N TYR A 35 -2.69 -0.90 23.59
CA TYR A 35 -3.08 -0.43 22.26
C TYR A 35 -2.10 0.65 21.77
N ASN A 36 -1.83 1.64 22.62
CA ASN A 36 -0.96 2.76 22.27
C ASN A 36 0.46 2.28 21.97
N PHE A 37 1.00 1.36 22.77
CA PHE A 37 2.35 0.83 22.52
C PHE A 37 2.46 0.03 21.22
N GLN A 38 1.47 -0.81 20.90
CA GLN A 38 1.46 -1.59 19.67
C GLN A 38 1.33 -0.70 18.43
N ARG A 39 0.42 0.28 18.49
CA ARG A 39 0.27 1.28 17.44
C ARG A 39 1.57 2.06 17.25
N ASP A 40 2.17 2.54 18.34
CA ASP A 40 3.44 3.28 18.28
C ASP A 40 4.56 2.43 17.67
N LEU A 41 4.59 1.12 17.94
CA LEU A 41 5.56 0.22 17.32
C LEU A 41 5.33 0.10 15.82
N THR A 42 4.12 -0.24 15.35
CA THR A 42 3.83 -0.42 13.91
C THR A 42 3.81 0.89 13.12
N HIS A 43 3.69 2.03 13.81
CA HIS A 43 3.72 3.37 13.25
C HIS A 43 5.00 4.13 13.62
N SER A 44 6.13 3.43 13.71
CA SER A 44 7.45 4.01 13.93
C SER A 44 8.43 3.61 12.84
N LEU A 45 9.52 4.37 12.69
CA LEU A 45 10.62 3.96 11.82
C LEU A 45 11.23 2.64 12.27
N PHE A 46 11.26 2.37 13.58
CA PHE A 46 11.74 1.09 14.09
C PHE A 46 10.86 -0.07 13.64
N GLY A 47 9.54 0.03 13.81
CA GLY A 47 8.59 -0.99 13.35
C GLY A 47 8.67 -1.20 11.84
N ALA A 48 8.64 -0.11 11.07
CA ALA A 48 8.70 -0.15 9.62
C ALA A 48 9.94 -0.88 9.08
N LEU A 49 11.09 -0.69 9.74
CA LEU A 49 12.36 -1.30 9.37
C LEU A 49 12.55 -2.72 9.91
N THR A 50 11.76 -3.13 10.90
CA THR A 50 11.91 -4.43 11.59
C THR A 50 10.65 -5.29 11.51
N LEU A 51 9.72 -5.10 12.44
CA LEU A 51 8.52 -5.93 12.59
C LEU A 51 7.66 -5.92 11.33
N ASP A 52 7.29 -4.72 10.85
CA ASP A 52 6.36 -4.60 9.73
C ASP A 52 6.99 -5.13 8.46
N PHE A 53 8.29 -4.90 8.28
CA PHE A 53 9.04 -5.46 7.16
C PHE A 53 8.98 -6.98 7.15
N VAL A 54 9.26 -7.64 8.28
CA VAL A 54 9.25 -9.10 8.38
C VAL A 54 7.84 -9.64 8.15
N VAL A 55 6.84 -9.07 8.81
CA VAL A 55 5.43 -9.48 8.68
C VAL A 55 4.95 -9.27 7.24
N ALA A 56 5.26 -8.14 6.62
CA ALA A 56 4.90 -7.84 5.25
C ALA A 56 5.59 -8.77 4.25
N LEU A 57 6.87 -9.09 4.46
CA LEU A 57 7.60 -10.01 3.60
C LEU A 57 7.01 -11.43 3.68
N VAL A 58 6.76 -11.91 4.88
CA VAL A 58 6.10 -13.21 5.14
C VAL A 58 4.70 -13.22 4.52
N GLY A 59 3.89 -12.19 4.79
CA GLY A 59 2.54 -12.05 4.23
C GLY A 59 2.56 -12.01 2.71
N THR A 60 3.49 -11.27 2.10
CA THR A 60 3.65 -11.21 0.64
C THR A 60 3.94 -12.59 0.06
N VAL A 61 4.95 -13.28 0.60
CA VAL A 61 5.51 -14.50 0.00
C VAL A 61 4.66 -15.74 0.31
N LEU A 62 4.20 -15.88 1.54
CA LEU A 62 3.53 -17.10 2.03
C LEU A 62 2.00 -17.02 2.01
N LEU A 63 1.42 -15.82 2.03
CA LEU A 63 -0.04 -15.65 2.10
C LEU A 63 -0.62 -15.03 0.83
N VAL A 64 -0.32 -13.77 0.57
CA VAL A 64 -0.99 -12.96 -0.46
C VAL A 64 -0.69 -13.47 -1.86
N ARG A 65 0.59 -13.71 -2.22
CA ARG A 65 0.94 -14.23 -3.55
C ARG A 65 0.36 -15.63 -3.79
N PRO A 66 0.50 -16.61 -2.88
CA PRO A 66 -0.13 -17.92 -3.05
C PRO A 66 -1.65 -17.84 -3.19
N LEU A 67 -2.31 -17.02 -2.36
CA LEU A 67 -3.75 -16.80 -2.41
C LEU A 67 -4.18 -16.24 -3.76
N LEU A 68 -3.57 -15.14 -4.22
CA LEU A 68 -3.90 -14.53 -5.52
C LEU A 68 -3.66 -15.49 -6.68
N ARG A 69 -2.60 -16.31 -6.64
CA ARG A 69 -2.36 -17.37 -7.65
C ARG A 69 -3.41 -18.46 -7.58
N TRP A 70 -3.86 -18.85 -6.39
CA TRP A 70 -4.95 -19.81 -6.24
C TRP A 70 -6.26 -19.23 -6.78
N MET A 71 -6.61 -17.99 -6.43
CA MET A 71 -7.81 -17.31 -6.93
C MET A 71 -7.78 -17.17 -8.46
N ASN A 72 -6.64 -16.81 -9.03
CA ASN A 72 -6.48 -16.70 -10.49
C ASN A 72 -6.64 -18.06 -11.21
N ARG A 73 -6.27 -19.17 -10.55
CA ARG A 73 -6.52 -20.53 -11.07
C ARG A 73 -7.99 -20.95 -10.90
N ARG A 74 -8.60 -20.61 -9.76
CA ARG A 74 -9.97 -21.01 -9.42
C ARG A 74 -11.03 -20.21 -10.19
N TRP A 75 -10.75 -18.94 -10.48
CA TRP A 75 -11.62 -18.00 -11.19
C TRP A 75 -10.78 -17.16 -12.17
N PRO A 76 -10.53 -17.66 -13.39
CA PRO A 76 -9.65 -17.01 -14.36
C PRO A 76 -10.33 -15.81 -15.02
N SER A 77 -10.44 -14.70 -14.30
CA SER A 77 -10.99 -13.42 -14.79
C SER A 77 -9.91 -12.40 -15.15
N GLY A 78 -8.65 -12.66 -14.78
CA GLY A 78 -7.54 -11.70 -14.85
C GLY A 78 -7.56 -10.62 -13.75
N LEU A 79 -8.67 -10.45 -13.02
CA LEU A 79 -8.78 -9.48 -11.91
C LEU A 79 -7.76 -9.75 -10.78
N TRP A 80 -7.43 -11.02 -10.56
CA TRP A 80 -6.52 -11.47 -9.48
C TRP A 80 -5.04 -11.35 -9.82
N SER A 81 -4.72 -11.13 -11.10
CA SER A 81 -3.34 -11.13 -11.60
C SER A 81 -2.96 -9.85 -12.34
N ARG A 82 -3.95 -9.04 -12.77
CA ARG A 82 -3.72 -7.87 -13.60
C ARG A 82 -4.32 -6.61 -13.02
N PHE A 83 -3.55 -5.53 -13.12
CA PHE A 83 -3.96 -4.16 -12.82
C PHE A 83 -3.46 -3.27 -13.95
N ALA A 84 -4.30 -2.39 -14.49
CA ALA A 84 -3.91 -1.52 -15.62
C ALA A 84 -3.35 -2.29 -16.85
N ASN A 85 -3.92 -3.47 -17.14
CA ASN A 85 -3.44 -4.41 -18.17
C ASN A 85 -1.98 -4.90 -17.96
N GLN A 86 -1.45 -4.79 -16.73
CA GLN A 86 -0.14 -5.28 -16.35
C GLN A 86 -0.27 -6.44 -15.38
N ASP A 87 0.53 -7.48 -15.57
CA ASP A 87 0.62 -8.58 -14.62
C ASP A 87 1.42 -8.14 -13.39
N PHE A 88 0.71 -7.93 -12.27
CA PHE A 88 1.33 -7.57 -11.00
C PHE A 88 1.79 -8.80 -10.20
N LEU A 89 1.34 -10.01 -10.56
CA LEU A 89 1.77 -11.26 -9.94
C LEU A 89 3.09 -11.79 -10.51
N ALA A 90 3.54 -11.25 -11.64
CA ALA A 90 4.83 -11.54 -12.25
C ALA A 90 5.94 -11.60 -11.19
N ARG A 91 6.77 -12.65 -11.26
CA ARG A 91 7.89 -12.82 -10.33
C ARG A 91 8.88 -11.66 -10.49
N ARG A 92 9.36 -11.17 -9.36
CA ARG A 92 10.46 -10.20 -9.28
C ARG A 92 11.67 -10.87 -8.63
N SER A 93 12.84 -10.28 -8.80
CA SER A 93 14.03 -10.72 -8.07
C SER A 93 13.86 -10.40 -6.59
N TRP A 94 14.47 -11.22 -5.73
CA TRP A 94 14.41 -11.02 -4.27
C TRP A 94 14.80 -9.61 -3.83
N PRO A 95 15.88 -8.98 -4.33
CA PRO A 95 16.22 -7.61 -3.96
C PRO A 95 15.11 -6.60 -4.27
N VAL A 96 14.41 -6.77 -5.39
CA VAL A 96 13.28 -5.89 -5.76
C VAL A 96 12.11 -6.09 -4.82
N THR A 97 11.79 -7.34 -4.48
CA THR A 97 10.72 -7.65 -3.52
C THR A 97 11.04 -7.06 -2.15
N LEU A 98 12.24 -7.29 -1.61
CA LEU A 98 12.66 -6.75 -0.30
C LEU A 98 12.61 -5.22 -0.28
N ALA A 99 13.20 -4.56 -1.29
CA ALA A 99 13.16 -3.11 -1.41
C ALA A 99 11.73 -2.57 -1.53
N SER A 100 10.85 -3.30 -2.23
CA SER A 100 9.45 -2.89 -2.38
C SER A 100 8.67 -3.03 -1.07
N VAL A 101 8.93 -4.07 -0.28
CA VAL A 101 8.34 -4.21 1.07
C VAL A 101 8.78 -3.05 1.96
N TRP A 102 10.09 -2.78 2.02
CA TRP A 102 10.63 -1.64 2.79
C TRP A 102 10.04 -0.30 2.35
N LEU A 103 9.97 -0.07 1.04
CA LEU A 103 9.35 1.15 0.53
C LEU A 103 7.88 1.22 0.91
N GLY A 104 7.15 0.10 0.88
CA GLY A 104 5.77 0.01 1.33
C GLY A 104 5.62 0.42 2.80
N THR A 105 6.32 -0.27 3.72
CA THR A 105 6.22 -0.01 5.16
C THR A 105 6.66 1.40 5.52
N LEU A 106 7.77 1.88 4.96
CA LEU A 106 8.24 3.24 5.17
C LEU A 106 7.30 4.28 4.58
N SER A 107 6.73 4.04 3.41
CA SER A 107 5.82 5.01 2.78
C SER A 107 4.58 5.24 3.63
N HIS A 108 4.03 4.19 4.24
CA HIS A 108 2.91 4.31 5.17
C HIS A 108 3.29 5.20 6.36
N VAL A 109 4.32 4.80 7.12
CA VAL A 109 4.79 5.55 8.31
C VAL A 109 5.12 7.01 8.00
N LEU A 110 5.82 7.27 6.90
CA LEU A 110 6.22 8.64 6.53
C LEU A 110 5.05 9.49 6.03
N ILE A 111 4.07 8.89 5.36
CA ILE A 111 2.86 9.59 4.93
C ILE A 111 2.00 9.90 6.15
N ASP A 112 1.98 9.06 7.18
CA ASP A 112 1.15 9.26 8.37
C ASP A 112 1.62 10.35 9.32
N VAL A 113 2.91 10.70 9.31
CA VAL A 113 3.50 11.74 10.18
C VAL A 113 2.65 13.02 10.22
N PRO A 114 2.26 13.64 9.09
CA PRO A 114 1.41 14.83 9.09
C PRO A 114 -0.06 14.58 9.45
N PHE A 115 -0.53 13.33 9.51
CA PHE A 115 -1.97 12.99 9.64
C PHE A 115 -2.37 12.40 10.98
N HIS A 116 -1.44 12.29 11.94
CA HIS A 116 -1.73 11.70 13.23
C HIS A 116 -1.20 12.56 14.38
N ALA A 117 -2.12 13.19 15.11
CA ALA A 117 -1.88 14.05 16.28
C ALA A 117 -1.04 13.43 17.42
N THR A 118 -0.83 12.12 17.41
CA THR A 118 -0.08 11.38 18.43
C THR A 118 0.90 10.38 17.81
N PHE A 119 1.45 10.70 16.64
CA PHE A 119 2.43 9.86 15.97
C PHE A 119 3.78 9.91 16.69
N ARG A 120 4.37 8.76 17.01
CA ARG A 120 5.67 8.67 17.70
C ARG A 120 6.69 8.05 16.76
N LEU A 121 7.23 8.88 15.87
CA LEU A 121 8.05 8.43 14.73
C LEU A 121 9.27 7.58 15.17
N PHE A 122 9.86 7.88 16.32
CA PHE A 122 11.04 7.20 16.83
C PHE A 122 10.76 6.28 18.03
N ALA A 123 9.49 5.87 18.24
CA ALA A 123 9.20 4.78 19.17
C ALA A 123 9.97 3.50 18.76
N PRO A 124 10.33 2.62 19.72
CA PRO A 124 10.13 2.76 21.17
C PRO A 124 11.23 3.57 21.88
N PHE A 125 12.26 4.06 21.17
CA PHE A 125 13.45 4.64 21.77
C PHE A 125 13.27 6.08 22.25
N ALA A 126 12.44 6.85 21.55
CA ALA A 126 12.09 8.22 21.93
C ALA A 126 10.58 8.41 21.88
N PRO A 127 9.85 8.01 22.93
CA PRO A 127 8.38 8.01 22.95
C PRO A 127 7.76 9.42 22.92
N ASP A 128 8.53 10.48 23.23
CA ASP A 128 8.04 11.87 23.16
C ASP A 128 8.44 12.59 21.86
N SER A 129 8.92 11.84 20.87
CA SER A 129 9.43 12.41 19.64
C SER A 129 8.33 12.71 18.62
N LEU A 130 8.31 13.96 18.15
CA LEU A 130 7.51 14.47 17.02
C LEU A 130 5.98 14.36 17.22
N ILE A 131 5.46 15.07 18.23
CA ILE A 131 4.02 15.22 18.45
C ILE A 131 3.46 16.19 17.40
N PHE A 132 2.75 15.67 16.40
CA PHE A 132 1.99 16.52 15.49
C PHE A 132 0.90 17.25 16.28
N TYR A 133 0.85 18.59 16.18
CA TYR A 133 -0.11 19.37 16.95
C TYR A 133 -1.52 19.14 16.40
N TRP A 134 -2.40 18.51 17.19
CA TRP A 134 -3.73 18.06 16.77
C TRP A 134 -4.58 19.13 16.08
N ARG A 135 -4.38 20.42 16.40
CA ARG A 135 -5.13 21.53 15.76
C ARG A 135 -4.77 21.72 14.29
N LEU A 136 -3.65 21.17 13.85
CA LEU A 136 -3.22 21.19 12.45
C LEU A 136 -3.84 20.05 11.63
N GLN A 137 -4.53 19.09 12.27
CA GLN A 137 -5.15 17.95 11.60
C GLN A 137 -6.07 18.35 10.45
N PRO A 138 -7.02 19.30 10.60
CA PRO A 138 -7.91 19.66 9.49
C PRO A 138 -7.15 20.24 8.30
N LEU A 139 -6.07 20.99 8.55
CA LEU A 139 -5.23 21.55 7.50
C LEU A 139 -4.43 20.45 6.78
N ALA A 140 -3.93 19.47 7.53
CA ALA A 140 -3.25 18.31 6.97
C ALA A 140 -4.21 17.48 6.10
N ASP A 141 -5.43 17.20 6.56
CA ASP A 141 -6.45 16.46 5.79
C ASP A 141 -6.82 17.17 4.48
N VAL A 142 -6.95 18.50 4.51
CA VAL A 142 -7.18 19.30 3.30
C VAL A 142 -5.97 19.25 2.38
N ALA A 143 -4.75 19.44 2.91
CA ALA A 143 -3.53 19.40 2.12
C ALA A 143 -3.32 18.04 1.44
N SER A 144 -3.59 16.94 2.15
CA SER A 144 -3.49 15.57 1.63
C SER A 144 -4.51 15.30 0.54
N THR A 145 -5.76 15.74 0.74
CA THR A 145 -6.81 15.60 -0.27
C THR A 145 -6.44 16.37 -1.54
N VAL A 146 -5.90 17.58 -1.40
CA VAL A 146 -5.49 18.43 -2.53
C VAL A 146 -4.24 17.90 -3.25
N LEU A 147 -3.31 17.24 -2.54
CA LEU A 147 -2.12 16.62 -3.15
C LEU A 147 -2.42 15.26 -3.75
N PHE A 148 -2.95 14.33 -2.94
CA PHE A 148 -3.14 12.94 -3.31
C PHE A 148 -4.41 12.70 -4.11
N GLY A 149 -5.45 13.53 -3.94
CA GLY A 149 -6.70 13.41 -4.72
C GLY A 149 -6.48 13.57 -6.23
N PRO A 150 -5.90 14.69 -6.70
CA PRO A 150 -5.57 14.88 -8.12
C PRO A 150 -4.56 13.85 -8.63
N LEU A 151 -3.55 13.49 -7.83
CA LEU A 151 -2.60 12.44 -8.19
C LEU A 151 -3.30 11.10 -8.39
N PHE A 152 -4.17 10.70 -7.46
CA PHE A 152 -4.96 9.49 -7.56
C PHE A 152 -5.88 9.52 -8.79
N GLY A 153 -6.58 10.62 -9.02
CA GLY A 153 -7.40 10.84 -10.21
C GLY A 153 -6.59 10.71 -11.51
N TYR A 154 -5.39 11.29 -11.55
CA TYR A 154 -4.47 11.17 -12.68
C TYR A 154 -4.00 9.73 -12.90
N LEU A 155 -3.67 9.00 -11.82
CA LEU A 155 -3.27 7.59 -11.89
C LEU A 155 -4.41 6.71 -12.40
N LEU A 156 -5.63 6.89 -11.89
CA LEU A 156 -6.82 6.21 -12.38
C LEU A 156 -7.07 6.54 -13.86
N TYR A 157 -7.01 7.81 -14.24
CA TYR A 157 -7.20 8.21 -15.63
C TYR A 157 -6.18 7.54 -16.56
N THR A 158 -4.89 7.61 -16.19
CA THR A 158 -3.77 7.18 -17.04
C THR A 158 -3.67 5.67 -17.14
N TYR A 159 -3.86 4.96 -16.02
CA TYR A 159 -3.61 3.53 -15.93
C TYR A 159 -4.89 2.68 -16.00
N TRP A 160 -6.06 3.25 -15.69
CA TRP A 160 -7.33 2.53 -15.74
C TRP A 160 -8.23 3.00 -16.89
N TRP A 161 -8.64 4.27 -16.89
CA TRP A 161 -9.64 4.78 -17.82
C TRP A 161 -9.15 4.78 -19.28
N ARG A 162 -8.04 5.46 -19.56
CA ARG A 162 -7.50 5.61 -20.92
C ARG A 162 -7.21 4.25 -21.60
N PRO A 163 -6.54 3.27 -20.97
CA PRO A 163 -6.28 1.98 -21.60
C PRO A 163 -7.55 1.16 -21.87
N SER A 164 -8.55 1.23 -20.99
CA SER A 164 -9.81 0.49 -21.16
C SER A 164 -10.59 0.94 -22.41
N ARG A 165 -10.51 2.22 -22.77
CA ARG A 165 -11.11 2.76 -24.00
C ARG A 165 -10.39 2.28 -25.26
N GLN A 166 -9.05 2.30 -25.26
CA GLN A 166 -8.26 1.87 -26.41
C GLN A 166 -8.51 0.40 -26.78
N VAL A 167 -8.69 -0.47 -25.79
CA VAL A 167 -9.03 -1.89 -26.01
C VAL A 167 -10.43 -2.04 -26.62
N ARG A 168 -11.41 -1.26 -26.16
CA ARG A 168 -12.78 -1.26 -26.72
C ARG A 168 -12.80 -0.78 -28.17
N GLU A 169 -12.09 0.31 -28.46
CA GLU A 169 -12.00 0.88 -29.80
C GLU A 169 -11.29 -0.07 -30.78
N ALA A 170 -10.22 -0.75 -30.35
CA ALA A 170 -9.52 -1.76 -31.15
C ALA A 170 -10.35 -3.04 -31.38
N GLY A 171 -11.19 -3.43 -30.42
CA GLY A 171 -12.14 -4.53 -30.60
C GLY A 171 -13.25 -4.19 -31.59
N ALA A 172 -13.79 -2.97 -31.51
CA ALA A 172 -14.84 -2.48 -32.40
C ALA A 172 -14.37 -2.32 -33.85
N SER A 173 -13.12 -1.89 -34.07
CA SER A 173 -12.57 -1.78 -35.43
C SER A 173 -12.32 -3.14 -36.08
N ARG A 174 -11.88 -4.16 -35.33
CA ARG A 174 -11.75 -5.54 -35.83
C ARG A 174 -13.09 -6.18 -36.17
N ALA A 175 -14.13 -5.94 -35.37
CA ALA A 175 -15.47 -6.46 -35.63
C ALA A 175 -16.13 -5.85 -36.88
N ARG A 176 -15.69 -4.67 -37.34
CA ARG A 176 -16.17 -4.03 -38.58
C ARG A 176 -15.39 -4.43 -39.83
N ALA A 177 -14.23 -5.05 -39.66
CA ALA A 177 -13.35 -5.46 -40.76
C ALA A 177 -13.54 -6.93 -41.18
N ASN A 178 -14.35 -7.69 -40.44
CA ASN A 178 -14.78 -9.06 -40.74
C ASN A 178 -16.26 -9.05 -41.10
#